data_AF-A0A359EA86-F1
#
_entry.id   AF-A0A359EA86-F1
#
_cell.length_a   1.000
_cell.length_b   1.000
_cell.length_c   1.000
_cell.angle_alpha   90.00
_cell.angle_beta   90.00
_cell.angle_gamma   90.00
#
_symmetry.space_group_name_H-M   'P 1'
#
loop_
_entity.id
_entity.type
_entity.pdbx_description
1 polymer ?
#
loop_
_entity_poly.entity_id
_entity_poly.type
_entity_poly.pdbx_seq_one_letter_code
_entity_poly.pdbx_strand_id
1 'polypeptide(L)'
;MKRTFSIFLLLAFILPLLLPGVGLAQNIDTLRQAQGADTCETAILHYTRRNTDYDGWGLHIWGPTAVAGITWTAPYQPTGQDDYGLIWEVPMSAGADLLNFIVHRGDEKDPGPDQVMSFPAVGCEIWLTQGKADQFLDAQSALDSLNVVITTPPPAGESQAILHYTRLNGDYDGWGLHIWGPTAVEGITWDNALQPAGQDDYGIYWIVDMQPTADSLNYIVHKGDQKDPGPDQTLSFGAKGREIWLIEGSAQQFASPGEALEARAAAKAGDITNKALAYWVSKNTIAWDVNLEASADVRLFYDPEGRITLGENGLEGGQSIPLIFSGKSLPPQIAIKFPHLQGLQTFRILDEYLDQVPEALRSQVVIAAQGPDGTPEGATALQIPGVLDDLYATAASEETLGVEFVDEIPTLRVWAPTAKSVKLLLYGNSTTSEAESIPMEFDATTGIWSVTGQADWKNQFYLYDVEVFIRQQGEFVHNLVTDPYSFSLNTNGTRSQIVDLNDPALLPENWDSTAKPELAAFTDIVLYELHLR
;
A
#
# COMPACT_ATOMS: atom_id res chain seq x y z
N MET A 1 -69.67 6.18 5.26
CA MET A 1 -70.73 5.14 5.32
C MET A 1 -70.17 4.00 6.16
N LYS A 2 -70.91 3.56 7.20
CA LYS A 2 -70.55 2.64 8.33
C LYS A 2 -69.46 3.18 9.31
N ARG A 3 -69.79 3.77 10.47
CA ARG A 3 -70.31 3.26 11.79
C ARG A 3 -69.21 2.57 12.65
N THR A 4 -68.57 3.29 13.58
CA THR A 4 -68.81 3.37 15.07
C THR A 4 -68.44 2.11 15.88
N PHE A 5 -67.58 2.27 16.91
CA PHE A 5 -67.86 1.81 18.30
C PHE A 5 -66.93 2.49 19.33
N SER A 6 -67.52 2.92 20.45
CA SER A 6 -66.93 3.51 21.66
C SER A 6 -66.58 2.44 22.71
N ILE A 7 -65.85 2.85 23.79
CA ILE A 7 -65.99 2.54 25.24
C ILE A 7 -64.57 2.63 25.88
N PHE A 8 -64.16 3.59 26.74
CA PHE A 8 -64.50 3.97 28.15
C PHE A 8 -64.17 2.95 29.26
N LEU A 9 -63.15 3.25 30.10
CA LEU A 9 -63.09 3.19 31.58
C LEU A 9 -61.65 3.62 32.01
N LEU A 10 -61.30 4.63 32.82
CA LEU A 10 -61.72 5.26 34.10
C LEU A 10 -60.83 4.86 35.31
N LEU A 11 -59.99 5.83 35.73
CA LEU A 11 -59.57 6.24 37.09
C LEU A 11 -58.92 5.25 38.10
N ALA A 12 -57.77 5.65 38.67
CA ALA A 12 -57.67 6.07 40.08
C ALA A 12 -56.32 6.75 40.43
N PHE A 13 -56.43 7.91 41.10
CA PHE A 13 -55.41 8.69 41.79
C PHE A 13 -54.86 7.97 43.04
N ILE A 14 -53.65 8.33 43.49
CA ILE A 14 -53.32 8.77 44.88
C ILE A 14 -51.93 9.44 44.87
N LEU A 15 -51.90 10.70 45.31
CA LEU A 15 -50.78 11.39 45.99
C LEU A 15 -51.39 11.89 47.32
N PRO A 16 -50.65 12.03 48.45
CA PRO A 16 -49.98 13.32 48.70
C PRO A 16 -48.77 13.35 49.70
N LEU A 17 -48.06 14.50 49.66
CA LEU A 17 -47.36 15.26 50.76
C LEU A 17 -45.88 14.97 51.19
N LEU A 18 -44.94 15.78 50.63
CA LEU A 18 -44.04 16.82 51.27
C LEU A 18 -43.68 16.65 52.78
N LEU A 19 -42.44 16.75 53.32
CA LEU A 19 -41.18 17.54 53.15
C LEU A 19 -40.09 16.99 54.16
N PRO A 20 -38.89 17.60 54.36
CA PRO A 20 -37.63 17.54 53.59
C PRO A 20 -36.45 16.89 54.37
N GLY A 21 -35.35 16.47 53.72
CA GLY A 21 -34.15 16.09 54.46
C GLY A 21 -33.02 15.45 53.64
N VAL A 22 -32.08 16.28 53.19
CA VAL A 22 -30.62 16.08 53.16
C VAL A 22 -30.08 14.67 52.84
N GLY A 23 -29.44 14.57 51.67
CA GLY A 23 -28.07 14.05 51.54
C GLY A 23 -27.85 12.54 51.47
N LEU A 24 -27.48 12.10 50.27
CA LEU A 24 -26.33 11.24 49.91
C LEU A 24 -26.75 10.23 48.85
N ALA A 25 -26.35 10.53 47.62
CA ALA A 25 -26.20 9.54 46.57
C ALA A 25 -25.12 8.55 47.02
N GLN A 26 -25.49 7.27 47.13
CA GLN A 26 -24.54 6.18 46.98
C GLN A 26 -25.16 5.11 46.10
N ASN A 27 -24.44 4.89 45.00
CA ASN A 27 -24.49 3.80 44.05
C ASN A 27 -25.06 2.49 44.64
N ILE A 28 -26.13 2.00 44.03
CA ILE A 28 -26.44 0.58 44.05
C ILE A 28 -25.84 0.03 42.75
N ASP A 29 -24.52 -0.10 42.74
CA ASP A 29 -23.84 -1.08 41.90
C ASP A 29 -24.00 -2.44 42.58
N THR A 30 -24.92 -3.23 42.06
CA THR A 30 -25.04 -4.63 42.43
C THR A 30 -23.78 -5.38 41.96
N LEU A 31 -22.92 -5.67 42.93
CA LEU A 31 -21.81 -6.61 42.90
C LEU A 31 -22.13 -7.86 42.06
N ARG A 32 -21.47 -7.97 40.90
CA ARG A 32 -21.17 -9.25 40.25
C ARG A 32 -19.70 -9.55 40.53
N GLN A 33 -19.40 -10.01 41.75
CA GLN A 33 -18.09 -10.61 42.04
C GLN A 33 -18.01 -11.93 41.26
N ALA A 34 -17.23 -11.95 40.19
CA ALA A 34 -16.75 -13.19 39.61
C ALA A 34 -15.78 -13.84 40.62
N GLN A 35 -16.08 -15.06 41.06
CA GLN A 35 -15.12 -15.87 41.80
C GLN A 35 -14.07 -16.36 40.80
N GLY A 36 -12.86 -15.79 40.82
CA GLY A 36 -11.71 -16.32 40.10
C GLY A 36 -11.30 -17.70 40.63
N ALA A 37 -10.49 -18.43 39.87
CA ALA A 37 -9.85 -19.67 40.33
C ALA A 37 -8.62 -19.33 41.19
N ASP A 38 -8.45 -20.00 42.33
CA ASP A 38 -7.27 -19.79 43.17
C ASP A 38 -5.97 -20.21 42.45
N THR A 39 -6.05 -21.18 41.54
CA THR A 39 -4.95 -21.67 40.70
C THR A 39 -5.47 -22.19 39.36
N CYS A 40 -4.65 -22.15 38.30
CA CYS A 40 -5.00 -22.67 36.98
C CYS A 40 -3.95 -23.70 36.49
N GLU A 41 -4.39 -24.77 35.83
CA GLU A 41 -3.48 -25.71 35.13
C GLU A 41 -3.07 -25.19 33.74
N THR A 42 -3.94 -24.39 33.12
CA THR A 42 -3.72 -23.69 31.85
C THR A 42 -4.24 -22.27 31.96
N ALA A 43 -3.45 -21.28 31.54
CA ALA A 43 -3.90 -19.90 31.35
C ALA A 43 -4.17 -19.66 29.86
N ILE A 44 -5.36 -19.14 29.54
CA ILE A 44 -5.81 -18.90 28.16
C ILE A 44 -5.84 -17.39 27.92
N LEU A 45 -5.11 -16.93 26.90
CA LEU A 45 -5.08 -15.53 26.51
C LEU A 45 -5.54 -15.42 25.08
N HIS A 46 -6.58 -14.61 24.87
CA HIS A 46 -7.05 -14.21 23.56
C HIS A 46 -6.55 -12.82 23.24
N TYR A 47 -6.10 -12.57 22.03
CA TYR A 47 -5.59 -11.27 21.64
C TYR A 47 -6.02 -10.88 20.24
N THR A 48 -6.65 -9.71 20.16
CA THR A 48 -7.14 -9.17 18.90
C THR A 48 -6.48 -7.85 18.56
N ARG A 49 -6.30 -7.63 17.25
CA ARG A 49 -5.76 -6.39 16.68
C ARG A 49 -6.72 -5.83 15.66
N ARG A 50 -6.84 -4.49 15.59
CA ARG A 50 -7.77 -3.81 14.67
C ARG A 50 -7.52 -4.17 13.22
N ASN A 51 -6.25 -4.30 12.84
CA ASN A 51 -5.83 -4.64 11.48
C ASN A 51 -5.74 -6.16 11.26
N THR A 52 -6.02 -6.98 12.28
CA THR A 52 -5.88 -8.45 12.29
C THR A 52 -4.47 -8.95 11.86
N ASP A 53 -3.44 -8.11 11.99
CA ASP A 53 -2.04 -8.45 11.70
C ASP A 53 -1.40 -9.10 12.92
N TYR A 54 -1.23 -10.42 12.87
CA TYR A 54 -0.68 -11.21 13.97
C TYR A 54 0.73 -11.75 13.67
N ASP A 55 1.31 -11.42 12.51
CA ASP A 55 2.59 -11.99 12.08
C ASP A 55 3.73 -11.53 13.00
N GLY A 56 4.46 -12.51 13.54
CA GLY A 56 5.59 -12.27 14.45
C GLY A 56 5.20 -11.88 15.88
N TRP A 57 3.91 -11.78 16.18
CA TRP A 57 3.43 -11.56 17.55
C TRP A 57 3.55 -12.85 18.37
N GLY A 58 4.19 -12.75 19.52
CA GLY A 58 4.32 -13.84 20.47
C GLY A 58 4.16 -13.36 21.90
N LEU A 59 4.07 -14.33 22.81
CA LEU A 59 3.91 -14.09 24.22
C LEU A 59 5.24 -14.34 24.94
N HIS A 60 5.87 -13.28 25.44
CA HIS A 60 6.97 -13.43 26.38
C HIS A 60 6.40 -13.71 27.75
N ILE A 61 6.66 -14.88 28.32
CA ILE A 61 6.07 -15.33 29.58
C ILE A 61 7.13 -15.61 30.64
N TRP A 62 6.81 -15.29 31.90
CA TRP A 62 7.63 -15.65 33.05
C TRP A 62 6.78 -15.86 34.31
N GLY A 63 7.36 -16.52 35.31
CA GLY A 63 6.66 -16.93 36.53
C GLY A 63 6.41 -18.43 36.56
N PRO A 64 5.39 -18.91 37.31
CA PRO A 64 5.17 -20.33 37.58
C PRO A 64 4.51 -21.07 36.39
N THR A 65 5.14 -21.07 35.23
CA THR A 65 4.69 -21.80 34.02
C THR A 65 5.49 -23.10 33.83
N ALA A 66 4.88 -24.10 33.18
CA ALA A 66 5.55 -25.34 32.77
C ALA A 66 6.27 -25.20 31.40
N VAL A 67 6.12 -24.06 30.73
CA VAL A 67 6.78 -23.76 29.46
C VAL A 67 8.23 -23.33 29.71
N ALA A 68 9.17 -24.03 29.07
CA ALA A 68 10.60 -23.72 29.16
C ALA A 68 11.14 -23.14 27.84
N GLY A 69 12.26 -22.43 27.92
CA GLY A 69 13.01 -21.99 26.73
C GLY A 69 12.51 -20.71 26.06
N ILE A 70 11.61 -19.95 26.71
CA ILE A 70 11.16 -18.66 26.19
C ILE A 70 12.25 -17.61 26.40
N THR A 71 12.65 -16.95 25.31
CA THR A 71 13.56 -15.81 25.34
C THR A 71 12.88 -14.62 24.67
N TRP A 72 13.49 -13.43 24.78
CA TRP A 72 12.99 -12.25 24.07
C TRP A 72 12.94 -12.47 22.54
N THR A 73 13.94 -13.12 21.96
CA THR A 73 13.99 -13.38 20.52
C THR A 73 13.25 -14.64 20.07
N ALA A 74 12.70 -15.41 21.01
CA ALA A 74 11.91 -16.61 20.75
C ALA A 74 10.72 -16.68 21.72
N PRO A 75 9.69 -15.83 21.52
CA PRO A 75 8.52 -15.82 22.36
C PRO A 75 7.64 -17.06 22.17
N TYR A 76 6.77 -17.31 23.15
CA TYR A 76 5.80 -18.40 23.07
C TYR A 76 4.82 -18.12 21.94
N GLN A 77 4.73 -19.06 21.00
CA GLN A 77 3.92 -18.91 19.79
C GLN A 77 2.44 -19.16 20.11
N PRO A 78 1.52 -18.51 19.39
CA PRO A 78 0.09 -18.79 19.51
C PRO A 78 -0.20 -20.28 19.32
N THR A 79 -1.06 -20.84 20.16
CA THR A 79 -1.52 -22.23 20.06
C THR A 79 -2.66 -22.38 19.06
N GLY A 80 -3.32 -21.28 18.70
CA GLY A 80 -4.38 -21.25 17.71
C GLY A 80 -4.85 -19.83 17.42
N GLN A 81 -5.97 -19.75 16.71
CA GLN A 81 -6.68 -18.52 16.41
C GLN A 81 -8.18 -18.83 16.36
N ASP A 82 -9.03 -17.98 16.94
CA ASP A 82 -10.49 -18.04 16.81
C ASP A 82 -11.05 -16.79 16.15
N ASP A 83 -12.38 -16.65 16.19
CA ASP A 83 -13.10 -15.50 15.63
C ASP A 83 -12.75 -14.17 16.34
N TYR A 84 -12.15 -14.21 17.53
CA TYR A 84 -11.68 -13.03 18.24
C TYR A 84 -10.25 -12.66 17.83
N GLY A 85 -9.33 -13.63 17.79
CA GLY A 85 -7.94 -13.38 17.43
C GLY A 85 -6.99 -14.52 17.80
N LEU A 86 -5.71 -14.20 18.07
CA LEU A 86 -4.73 -15.19 18.51
C LEU A 86 -5.11 -15.79 19.85
N ILE A 87 -4.84 -17.08 20.02
CA ILE A 87 -4.99 -17.80 21.28
C ILE A 87 -3.63 -18.28 21.75
N TRP A 88 -3.31 -18.05 23.02
CA TRP A 88 -2.27 -18.76 23.75
C TRP A 88 -2.87 -19.57 24.88
N GLU A 89 -2.72 -20.89 24.80
CA GLU A 89 -2.94 -21.80 25.93
C GLU A 89 -1.59 -22.07 26.60
N VAL A 90 -1.35 -21.47 27.77
CA VAL A 90 -0.07 -21.57 28.49
C VAL A 90 -0.18 -22.61 29.61
N PRO A 91 0.53 -23.75 29.52
CA PRO A 91 0.61 -24.71 30.62
C PRO A 91 1.27 -24.12 31.88
N MET A 92 0.63 -24.30 33.03
CA MET A 92 1.06 -23.74 34.31
C MET A 92 1.67 -24.80 35.24
N SER A 93 2.57 -24.36 36.13
CA SER A 93 3.08 -25.21 37.19
C SER A 93 2.01 -25.46 38.26
N ALA A 94 2.08 -26.62 38.94
CA ALA A 94 1.15 -26.93 40.02
C ALA A 94 1.16 -25.87 41.12
N GLY A 95 -0.02 -25.32 41.45
CA GLY A 95 -0.17 -24.28 42.47
C GLY A 95 0.09 -22.85 41.98
N ALA A 96 0.25 -22.63 40.67
CA ALA A 96 0.39 -21.28 40.10
C ALA A 96 -0.88 -20.45 40.31
N ASP A 97 -0.72 -19.24 40.85
CA ASP A 97 -1.77 -18.25 41.13
C ASP A 97 -1.72 -17.03 40.18
N LEU A 98 -0.70 -16.95 39.32
CA LEU A 98 -0.55 -15.90 38.32
C LEU A 98 0.28 -16.35 37.10
N LEU A 99 0.17 -15.58 36.02
CA LEU A 99 1.08 -15.58 34.87
C LEU A 99 1.55 -14.14 34.60
N ASN A 100 2.85 -13.92 34.43
CA ASN A 100 3.35 -12.64 33.92
C ASN A 100 3.66 -12.77 32.43
N PHE A 101 3.32 -11.74 31.66
CA PHE A 101 3.47 -11.79 30.22
C PHE A 101 3.68 -10.41 29.57
N ILE A 102 4.19 -10.43 28.35
CA ILE A 102 4.22 -9.31 27.41
C ILE A 102 3.83 -9.87 26.04
N VAL A 103 2.87 -9.22 25.37
CA VAL A 103 2.60 -9.47 23.95
C VAL A 103 3.55 -8.58 23.15
N HIS A 104 4.38 -9.17 22.28
CA HIS A 104 5.37 -8.38 21.53
C HIS A 104 5.72 -8.99 20.17
N ARG A 105 6.24 -8.13 19.29
CA ARG A 105 6.82 -8.46 17.99
C ARG A 105 8.18 -7.78 17.85
N GLY A 106 9.26 -8.56 17.91
CA GLY A 106 10.59 -7.98 18.06
C GLY A 106 10.66 -7.12 19.33
N ASP A 107 11.07 -5.86 19.21
CA ASP A 107 11.11 -4.90 20.31
C ASP A 107 9.80 -4.11 20.51
N GLU A 108 8.81 -4.29 19.61
CA GLU A 108 7.48 -3.68 19.73
C GLU A 108 6.67 -4.41 20.79
N LYS A 109 6.36 -3.74 21.90
CA LYS A 109 5.49 -4.24 22.98
C LYS A 109 4.07 -3.73 22.81
N ASP A 110 3.09 -4.56 23.15
CA ASP A 110 1.68 -4.16 23.22
C ASP A 110 1.08 -4.63 24.55
N PRO A 111 0.53 -3.73 25.39
CA PRO A 111 0.38 -2.27 25.22
C PRO A 111 1.60 -1.42 25.58
N GLY A 112 2.75 -2.06 25.85
CA GLY A 112 3.97 -1.39 26.29
C GLY A 112 4.41 -1.84 27.69
N PRO A 113 3.59 -1.61 28.73
CA PRO A 113 3.88 -2.12 30.08
C PRO A 113 3.79 -3.64 30.19
N ASP A 114 4.62 -4.21 31.08
CA ASP A 114 4.57 -5.62 31.47
C ASP A 114 3.23 -5.95 32.15
N GLN A 115 2.64 -7.10 31.82
CA GLN A 115 1.30 -7.49 32.27
C GLN A 115 1.35 -8.66 33.26
N VAL A 116 0.32 -8.74 34.12
CA VAL A 116 0.12 -9.85 35.06
C VAL A 116 -1.33 -10.32 35.02
N MET A 117 -1.53 -11.60 34.71
CA MET A 117 -2.80 -12.29 34.82
C MET A 117 -2.87 -12.93 36.21
N SER A 118 -3.58 -12.31 37.14
CA SER A 118 -3.80 -12.82 38.50
C SER A 118 -5.04 -13.70 38.52
N PHE A 119 -4.88 -15.01 38.70
CA PHE A 119 -6.00 -15.96 38.59
C PHE A 119 -7.12 -15.72 39.61
N PRO A 120 -6.83 -15.34 40.87
CA PRO A 120 -7.88 -14.94 41.81
C PRO A 120 -8.68 -13.72 41.36
N ALA A 121 -8.12 -12.85 40.53
CA ALA A 121 -8.76 -11.62 40.06
C ALA A 121 -9.52 -11.80 38.75
N VAL A 122 -8.95 -12.51 37.77
CA VAL A 122 -9.48 -12.60 36.39
C VAL A 122 -9.83 -14.03 35.94
N GLY A 123 -9.53 -15.04 36.75
CA GLY A 123 -9.72 -16.44 36.37
C GLY A 123 -8.62 -16.97 35.43
N CYS A 124 -8.91 -18.07 34.73
CA CYS A 124 -7.95 -18.78 33.88
C CYS A 124 -8.00 -18.38 32.40
N GLU A 125 -8.87 -17.43 32.02
CA GLU A 125 -9.07 -17.02 30.64
C GLU A 125 -9.33 -15.51 30.56
N ILE A 126 -8.62 -14.81 29.66
CA ILE A 126 -8.76 -13.36 29.44
C ILE A 126 -8.73 -13.02 27.96
N TRP A 127 -9.33 -11.87 27.63
CA TRP A 127 -9.29 -11.25 26.31
C TRP A 127 -8.51 -9.93 26.38
N LEU A 128 -7.59 -9.74 25.44
CA LEU A 128 -6.70 -8.60 25.29
C LEU A 128 -6.95 -7.92 23.95
N THR A 129 -6.89 -6.59 23.96
CA THR A 129 -7.06 -5.77 22.76
C THR A 129 -5.84 -4.92 22.51
N GLN A 130 -5.47 -4.77 21.24
CA GLN A 130 -4.38 -3.90 20.80
C GLN A 130 -4.38 -2.54 21.50
N GLY A 131 -3.24 -2.16 22.05
CA GLY A 131 -2.97 -0.87 22.67
C GLY A 131 -3.54 -0.68 24.07
N LYS A 132 -4.13 -1.71 24.69
CA LYS A 132 -4.75 -1.61 26.03
C LYS A 132 -4.16 -2.57 27.05
N ALA A 133 -3.99 -2.08 28.27
CA ALA A 133 -3.57 -2.88 29.43
C ALA A 133 -4.75 -3.54 30.16
N ASP A 134 -5.98 -3.24 29.74
CA ASP A 134 -7.18 -3.86 30.30
C ASP A 134 -7.25 -5.35 29.96
N GLN A 135 -7.63 -6.15 30.94
CA GLN A 135 -7.90 -7.58 30.79
C GLN A 135 -9.40 -7.80 30.89
N PHE A 136 -10.01 -8.28 29.81
CA PHE A 136 -11.44 -8.50 29.73
C PHE A 136 -11.77 -9.97 30.04
N LEU A 137 -12.95 -10.21 30.61
CA LEU A 137 -13.41 -11.55 31.00
C LEU A 137 -14.33 -12.20 29.96
N ASP A 138 -14.59 -11.51 28.85
CA ASP A 138 -15.35 -12.01 27.71
C ASP A 138 -14.98 -11.25 26.43
N ALA A 139 -15.13 -11.92 25.28
CA ALA A 139 -14.79 -11.38 23.97
C ALA A 139 -15.60 -10.13 23.61
N GLN A 140 -16.88 -10.06 23.98
CA GLN A 140 -17.76 -8.95 23.59
C GLN A 140 -17.34 -7.65 24.27
N SER A 141 -17.12 -7.67 25.60
CA SER A 141 -16.65 -6.51 26.34
C SER A 141 -15.29 -6.01 25.83
N ALA A 142 -14.43 -6.93 25.39
CA ALA A 142 -13.15 -6.59 24.81
C ALA A 142 -13.30 -5.94 23.41
N LEU A 143 -14.12 -6.53 22.53
CA LEU A 143 -14.46 -5.96 21.21
C LEU A 143 -15.15 -4.59 21.33
N ASP A 144 -16.04 -4.41 22.29
CA ASP A 144 -16.67 -3.13 22.60
C ASP A 144 -15.64 -2.08 23.00
N SER A 145 -14.51 -2.51 23.55
CA SER A 145 -13.38 -1.63 23.84
C SER A 145 -12.59 -1.24 22.58
N LEU A 146 -12.56 -2.08 21.54
CA LEU A 146 -11.97 -1.72 20.24
C LEU A 146 -12.83 -0.70 19.48
N ASN A 147 -14.15 -0.73 19.69
CA ASN A 147 -15.06 0.26 19.13
C ASN A 147 -14.68 1.64 19.65
N VAL A 148 -14.12 2.47 18.76
CA VAL A 148 -14.03 3.90 19.00
C VAL A 148 -15.47 4.37 19.15
N VAL A 149 -15.79 5.03 20.26
CA VAL A 149 -17.12 5.62 20.41
C VAL A 149 -17.32 6.58 19.24
N ILE A 150 -18.19 6.20 18.30
CA ILE A 150 -18.52 7.05 17.16
C ILE A 150 -19.29 8.23 17.74
N THR A 151 -18.64 9.38 17.78
CA THR A 151 -19.22 10.61 18.31
C THR A 151 -19.19 11.66 17.24
N THR A 152 -20.36 12.11 16.80
CA THR A 152 -20.42 13.31 15.95
C THR A 152 -19.86 14.50 16.73
N PRO A 153 -18.89 15.25 16.18
CA PRO A 153 -18.40 16.42 16.87
C PRO A 153 -19.52 17.46 17.05
N PRO A 154 -19.48 18.28 18.13
CA PRO A 154 -20.37 19.43 18.22
C PRO A 154 -20.09 20.38 17.04
N PRO A 155 -21.07 21.18 16.58
CA PRO A 155 -20.81 22.20 15.57
C PRO A 155 -19.68 23.12 16.00
N ALA A 156 -18.77 23.47 15.08
CA ALA A 156 -17.64 24.33 15.40
C ALA A 156 -18.09 25.66 16.02
N GLY A 157 -17.68 25.92 17.25
CA GLY A 157 -17.87 27.22 17.88
C GLY A 157 -17.04 28.33 17.21
N GLU A 158 -17.36 29.60 17.49
CA GLU A 158 -16.63 30.74 16.91
C GLU A 158 -15.12 30.76 17.26
N SER A 159 -14.71 30.02 18.30
CA SER A 159 -13.33 29.87 18.76
C SER A 159 -12.74 28.49 18.46
N GLN A 160 -13.35 27.70 17.58
CA GLN A 160 -12.89 26.34 17.27
C GLN A 160 -12.69 26.16 15.76
N ALA A 161 -11.86 25.18 15.40
CA ALA A 161 -11.79 24.61 14.06
C ALA A 161 -11.91 23.08 14.18
N ILE A 162 -12.67 22.46 13.28
CA ILE A 162 -12.90 21.01 13.26
C ILE A 162 -12.38 20.45 11.94
N LEU A 163 -11.49 19.48 12.04
CA LEU A 163 -10.89 18.81 10.88
C LEU A 163 -11.29 17.35 10.95
N HIS A 164 -12.06 16.90 9.96
CA HIS A 164 -12.40 15.50 9.75
C HIS A 164 -11.43 14.89 8.74
N TYR A 165 -10.95 13.68 8.98
CA TYR A 165 -9.97 13.02 8.14
C TYR A 165 -10.29 11.54 7.95
N THR A 166 -10.38 11.14 6.69
CA THR A 166 -10.65 9.76 6.30
C THR A 166 -9.45 9.13 5.61
N ARG A 167 -9.14 7.89 6.01
CA ARG A 167 -8.17 7.02 5.35
C ARG A 167 -8.95 5.92 4.64
N LEU A 168 -8.61 5.67 3.38
CA LEU A 168 -9.38 4.78 2.50
C LEU A 168 -9.30 3.32 2.96
N ASN A 169 -8.19 2.93 3.59
CA ASN A 169 -7.93 1.62 4.18
C ASN A 169 -8.27 1.54 5.69
N GLY A 170 -8.70 2.65 6.30
CA GLY A 170 -9.11 2.74 7.71
C GLY A 170 -7.98 2.64 8.75
N ASP A 171 -6.69 2.74 8.37
CA ASP A 171 -5.56 2.55 9.28
C ASP A 171 -5.15 3.85 10.02
N TYR A 172 -5.98 4.29 10.95
CA TYR A 172 -5.77 5.53 11.71
C TYR A 172 -4.71 5.46 12.82
N ASP A 173 -4.20 4.27 13.16
CA ASP A 173 -3.25 4.09 14.26
C ASP A 173 -1.95 4.88 14.02
N GLY A 174 -1.63 5.78 14.96
CA GLY A 174 -0.43 6.62 14.95
C GLY A 174 -0.57 7.95 14.19
N TRP A 175 -1.72 8.22 13.58
CA TRP A 175 -1.99 9.49 12.91
C TRP A 175 -2.40 10.59 13.90
N GLY A 176 -1.75 11.75 13.78
CA GLY A 176 -2.04 12.95 14.57
C GLY A 176 -2.00 14.22 13.73
N LEU A 177 -2.36 15.34 14.37
CA LEU A 177 -2.38 16.66 13.74
C LEU A 177 -1.28 17.55 14.33
N HIS A 178 -0.30 17.92 13.52
CA HIS A 178 0.63 18.98 13.86
C HIS A 178 -0.02 20.32 13.50
N ILE A 179 -0.05 21.27 14.44
CA ILE A 179 -0.73 22.57 14.26
C ILE A 179 0.19 23.74 14.62
N TRP A 180 0.05 24.84 13.89
CA TRP A 180 0.71 26.11 14.21
C TRP A 180 -0.09 27.31 13.74
N GLY A 181 0.30 28.51 14.20
CA GLY A 181 -0.44 29.75 13.99
C GLY A 181 -1.25 30.15 15.23
N PRO A 182 -2.36 30.90 15.08
CA PRO A 182 -3.11 31.49 16.20
C PRO A 182 -4.00 30.46 16.94
N THR A 183 -3.40 29.38 17.44
CA THR A 183 -4.08 28.31 18.21
C THR A 183 -3.96 28.54 19.72
N ALA A 184 -4.95 28.10 20.49
CA ALA A 184 -4.94 28.12 21.95
C ALA A 184 -4.46 26.78 22.55
N VAL A 185 -4.17 25.79 21.71
CA VAL A 185 -3.65 24.48 22.10
C VAL A 185 -2.14 24.58 22.32
N GLU A 186 -1.68 24.19 23.52
CA GLU A 186 -0.26 24.21 23.88
C GLU A 186 0.36 22.80 23.82
N GLY A 187 1.69 22.73 23.74
CA GLY A 187 2.44 21.48 23.87
C GLY A 187 2.50 20.58 22.63
N ILE A 188 1.96 21.03 21.49
CA ILE A 188 2.08 20.32 20.22
C ILE A 188 3.47 20.54 19.63
N THR A 189 4.18 19.45 19.36
CA THR A 189 5.46 19.44 18.65
C THR A 189 5.39 18.45 17.49
N TRP A 190 6.47 18.30 16.73
CA TRP A 190 6.54 17.27 15.69
C TRP A 190 6.41 15.86 16.29
N ASP A 191 7.16 15.59 17.37
CA ASP A 191 7.14 14.27 18.05
C ASP A 191 5.94 14.08 18.97
N ASN A 192 5.13 15.13 19.21
CA ASN A 192 3.94 15.12 20.06
C ASN A 192 2.77 15.81 19.34
N ALA A 193 2.21 15.11 18.35
CA ALA A 193 1.07 15.59 17.56
C ALA A 193 -0.22 15.64 18.39
N LEU A 194 -1.15 16.53 18.01
CA LEU A 194 -2.49 16.55 18.59
C LEU A 194 -3.21 15.25 18.24
N GLN A 195 -3.64 14.52 19.27
CA GLN A 195 -4.36 13.27 19.09
C GLN A 195 -5.81 13.52 18.66
N PRO A 196 -6.44 12.59 17.92
CA PRO A 196 -7.84 12.73 17.53
C PRO A 196 -8.76 12.95 18.72
N ALA A 197 -9.71 13.86 18.57
CA ALA A 197 -10.74 14.13 19.57
C ALA A 197 -11.84 13.06 19.56
N GLY A 198 -11.99 12.33 18.45
CA GLY A 198 -12.89 11.19 18.31
C GLY A 198 -12.89 10.66 16.87
N GLN A 199 -13.87 9.82 16.59
CA GLN A 199 -14.13 9.28 15.26
C GLN A 199 -15.63 9.38 14.98
N ASP A 200 -16.01 9.69 13.75
CA ASP A 200 -17.38 9.64 13.25
C ASP A 200 -17.49 8.71 12.02
N ASP A 201 -18.65 8.69 11.34
CA ASP A 201 -18.86 7.84 10.15
C ASP A 201 -17.97 8.23 8.95
N TYR A 202 -17.39 9.44 8.98
CA TYR A 202 -16.45 9.89 7.97
C TYR A 202 -15.03 9.41 8.27
N GLY A 203 -14.57 9.53 9.51
CA GLY A 203 -13.24 9.12 9.94
C GLY A 203 -12.86 9.70 11.29
N ILE A 204 -11.55 9.82 11.58
CA ILE A 204 -11.10 10.51 12.79
C ILE A 204 -11.27 12.02 12.64
N TYR A 205 -11.49 12.73 13.75
CA TYR A 205 -11.57 14.18 13.72
C TYR A 205 -10.79 14.82 14.87
N TRP A 206 -10.39 16.08 14.66
CA TRP A 206 -9.79 16.94 15.66
C TRP A 206 -10.67 18.16 15.90
N ILE A 207 -10.71 18.60 17.16
CA ILE A 207 -11.26 19.90 17.56
C ILE A 207 -10.09 20.74 18.05
N VAL A 208 -9.81 21.84 17.35
CA VAL A 208 -8.70 22.74 17.64
C VAL A 208 -9.25 24.02 18.23
N ASP A 209 -8.92 24.29 19.49
CA ASP A 209 -9.23 25.57 20.13
C ASP A 209 -8.33 26.67 19.56
N MET A 210 -8.94 27.76 19.10
CA MET A 210 -8.30 28.87 18.41
C MET A 210 -8.21 30.10 19.31
N GLN A 211 -7.18 30.93 19.12
CA GLN A 211 -7.11 32.23 19.78
C GLN A 211 -8.24 33.15 19.30
N PRO A 212 -8.67 34.11 20.14
CA PRO A 212 -9.60 35.15 19.72
C PRO A 212 -9.08 35.83 18.45
N THR A 213 -9.97 36.09 17.48
CA THR A 213 -9.67 36.73 16.19
C THR A 213 -8.86 35.92 15.18
N ALA A 214 -8.54 34.65 15.47
CA ALA A 214 -7.92 33.76 14.49
C ALA A 214 -8.76 33.68 13.20
N ASP A 215 -8.13 33.90 12.06
CA ASP A 215 -8.72 33.84 10.71
C ASP A 215 -8.28 32.60 9.91
N SER A 216 -7.31 31.85 10.45
CA SER A 216 -6.72 30.69 9.81
C SER A 216 -6.10 29.72 10.82
N LEU A 217 -5.91 28.48 10.37
CA LEU A 217 -5.18 27.41 11.06
C LEU A 217 -4.19 26.79 10.06
N ASN A 218 -2.93 26.64 10.45
CA ASN A 218 -1.99 25.83 9.68
C ASN A 218 -1.84 24.46 10.32
N TYR A 219 -1.76 23.42 9.48
CA TYR A 219 -1.71 22.05 9.96
C TYR A 219 -1.00 21.09 9.00
N ILE A 220 -0.58 19.96 9.55
CA ILE A 220 -0.11 18.78 8.83
C ILE A 220 -0.74 17.55 9.51
N VAL A 221 -1.37 16.68 8.75
CA VAL A 221 -1.74 15.32 9.22
C VAL A 221 -0.52 14.43 9.03
N HIS A 222 -0.07 13.74 10.08
CA HIS A 222 1.14 12.91 9.98
C HIS A 222 1.16 11.70 10.92
N LYS A 223 1.99 10.72 10.57
CA LYS A 223 2.36 9.55 11.38
C LYS A 223 3.88 9.44 11.42
N GLY A 224 4.48 9.76 12.57
CA GLY A 224 5.94 9.97 12.63
C GLY A 224 6.37 11.01 11.58
N ASP A 225 7.33 10.66 10.73
CA ASP A 225 7.78 11.54 9.65
C ASP A 225 6.92 11.50 8.37
N GLN A 226 5.96 10.59 8.29
CA GLN A 226 5.07 10.47 7.15
C GLN A 226 4.02 11.58 7.19
N LYS A 227 4.11 12.54 6.27
CA LYS A 227 3.12 13.60 6.06
C LYS A 227 2.02 13.14 5.09
N ASP A 228 0.81 13.63 5.32
CA ASP A 228 -0.32 13.49 4.42
C ASP A 228 -1.06 14.83 4.26
N PRO A 229 -1.26 15.33 3.04
CA PRO A 229 -0.89 14.78 1.72
C PRO A 229 0.58 15.00 1.31
N GLY A 230 1.42 15.51 2.21
CA GLY A 230 2.83 15.85 1.93
C GLY A 230 3.11 17.34 2.08
N PRO A 231 2.45 18.22 1.29
CA PRO A 231 2.53 19.67 1.47
C PRO A 231 1.85 20.14 2.76
N ASP A 232 2.44 21.17 3.37
CA ASP A 232 1.87 21.88 4.51
C ASP A 232 0.52 22.54 4.13
N GLN A 233 -0.48 22.46 5.01
CA GLN A 233 -1.83 22.93 4.75
C GLN A 233 -2.19 24.17 5.56
N THR A 234 -3.04 25.02 4.98
CA THR A 234 -3.67 26.15 5.67
C THR A 234 -5.18 26.09 5.45
N LEU A 235 -5.94 26.09 6.54
CA LEU A 235 -7.38 26.33 6.56
C LEU A 235 -7.63 27.82 6.73
N SER A 236 -8.20 28.47 5.71
CA SER A 236 -8.66 29.86 5.78
C SER A 236 -10.15 29.91 6.16
N PHE A 237 -10.48 30.48 7.31
CA PHE A 237 -11.85 30.48 7.82
C PHE A 237 -12.79 31.33 6.97
N GLY A 238 -12.28 32.41 6.37
CA GLY A 238 -13.06 33.25 5.46
C GLY A 238 -13.43 32.56 4.15
N ALA A 239 -12.67 31.54 3.73
CA ALA A 239 -12.89 30.83 2.47
C ALA A 239 -13.66 29.50 2.64
N LYS A 240 -13.37 28.75 3.71
CA LYS A 240 -13.88 27.38 3.90
C LYS A 240 -14.74 27.21 5.15
N GLY A 241 -14.85 28.23 5.99
CA GLY A 241 -15.46 28.11 7.32
C GLY A 241 -14.51 27.44 8.31
N ARG A 242 -15.06 26.99 9.44
CA ARG A 242 -14.32 26.43 10.57
C ARG A 242 -14.37 24.91 10.65
N GLU A 243 -15.05 24.26 9.73
CA GLU A 243 -15.20 22.81 9.70
C GLU A 243 -14.91 22.31 8.29
N ILE A 244 -13.98 21.37 8.17
CA ILE A 244 -13.56 20.81 6.89
C ILE A 244 -13.41 19.29 6.97
N TRP A 245 -13.52 18.66 5.80
CA TRP A 245 -13.29 17.23 5.60
C TRP A 245 -12.10 17.03 4.65
N LEU A 246 -11.26 16.05 4.99
CA LEU A 246 -10.00 15.72 4.35
C LEU A 246 -9.98 14.23 3.99
N ILE A 247 -9.40 13.92 2.83
CA ILE A 247 -9.23 12.55 2.33
C ILE A 247 -7.73 12.29 2.20
N GLU A 248 -7.28 11.11 2.57
CA GLU A 248 -5.87 10.73 2.43
C GLU A 248 -5.31 11.05 1.04
N GLY A 249 -4.06 11.48 1.00
CA GLY A 249 -3.33 11.79 -0.24
C GLY A 249 -3.86 13.01 -1.00
N SER A 250 -4.88 13.70 -0.49
CA SER A 250 -5.48 14.88 -1.13
C SER A 250 -5.24 16.16 -0.34
N ALA A 251 -4.78 17.21 -1.03
CA ALA A 251 -4.71 18.57 -0.49
C ALA A 251 -6.04 19.33 -0.59
N GLN A 252 -7.08 18.70 -1.14
CA GLN A 252 -8.39 19.33 -1.27
C GLN A 252 -9.12 19.35 0.08
N GLN A 253 -9.64 20.52 0.44
CA GLN A 253 -10.44 20.75 1.63
C GLN A 253 -11.92 20.89 1.23
N PHE A 254 -12.76 20.02 1.74
CA PHE A 254 -14.21 20.05 1.52
C PHE A 254 -14.89 20.81 2.65
N ALA A 255 -15.88 21.67 2.33
CA ALA A 255 -16.57 22.51 3.30
C ALA A 255 -17.94 21.94 3.71
N SER A 256 -18.30 20.77 3.19
CA SER A 256 -19.52 20.06 3.57
C SER A 256 -19.30 18.54 3.58
N PRO A 257 -20.03 17.79 4.43
CA PRO A 257 -19.94 16.33 4.45
C PRO A 257 -20.37 15.69 3.13
N GLY A 258 -21.36 16.25 2.44
CA GLY A 258 -21.89 15.69 1.19
C GLY A 258 -20.84 15.67 0.07
N GLU A 259 -20.20 16.81 -0.19
CA GLU A 259 -19.10 16.89 -1.17
C GLU A 259 -17.94 15.99 -0.79
N ALA A 260 -17.63 15.88 0.51
CA ALA A 260 -16.56 15.04 1.01
C ALA A 260 -16.85 13.54 0.84
N LEU A 261 -18.10 13.12 0.99
CA LEU A 261 -18.53 11.73 0.79
C LEU A 261 -18.51 11.34 -0.68
N GLU A 262 -18.96 12.22 -1.58
CA GLU A 262 -18.84 12.00 -3.03
C GLU A 262 -17.38 11.87 -3.45
N ALA A 263 -16.51 12.77 -2.98
CA ALA A 263 -15.09 12.71 -3.28
C ALA A 263 -14.41 11.48 -2.65
N ARG A 264 -14.83 11.05 -1.45
CA ARG A 264 -14.36 9.82 -0.80
C ARG A 264 -14.75 8.59 -1.60
N ALA A 265 -15.96 8.52 -2.12
CA ALA A 265 -16.40 7.42 -2.97
C ALA A 265 -15.58 7.33 -4.26
N ALA A 266 -15.34 8.47 -4.92
CA ALA A 266 -14.46 8.53 -6.09
C ALA A 266 -13.01 8.10 -5.75
N ALA A 267 -12.48 8.56 -4.63
CA ALA A 267 -11.15 8.16 -4.15
C ALA A 267 -11.07 6.66 -3.84
N LYS A 268 -12.12 6.08 -3.24
CA LYS A 268 -12.24 4.63 -3.00
C LYS A 268 -12.31 3.84 -4.30
N ALA A 269 -12.99 4.36 -5.34
CA ALA A 269 -13.02 3.72 -6.66
C ALA A 269 -11.62 3.67 -7.33
N GLY A 270 -10.74 4.63 -7.02
CA GLY A 270 -9.32 4.61 -7.38
C GLY A 270 -8.93 5.54 -8.53
N ASP A 271 -7.72 5.35 -9.06
CA ASP A 271 -7.18 6.12 -10.19
C ASP A 271 -6.26 5.22 -11.02
N ILE A 272 -6.64 5.01 -12.29
CA ILE A 272 -5.95 4.11 -13.22
C ILE A 272 -4.99 4.87 -14.15
N THR A 273 -5.01 6.20 -14.13
CA THR A 273 -4.21 7.05 -15.03
C THR A 273 -2.97 7.55 -14.29
N ASN A 274 -3.15 8.18 -13.12
CA ASN A 274 -2.06 8.83 -12.41
C ASN A 274 -1.44 7.91 -11.34
N LYS A 275 -2.19 6.93 -10.83
CA LYS A 275 -1.72 6.01 -9.79
C LYS A 275 -1.40 4.63 -10.35
N ALA A 276 -0.37 4.00 -9.79
CA ALA A 276 0.03 2.63 -10.07
C ALA A 276 0.47 1.97 -8.76
N LEU A 277 -0.51 1.64 -7.92
CA LEU A 277 -0.31 1.17 -6.55
C LEU A 277 -0.24 -0.37 -6.44
N ALA A 278 -0.43 -1.06 -7.56
CA ALA A 278 -0.26 -2.51 -7.65
C ALA A 278 1.05 -2.86 -8.36
N TYR A 279 1.63 -3.98 -7.97
CA TYR A 279 2.93 -4.47 -8.39
C TYR A 279 2.78 -5.89 -8.89
N TRP A 280 2.91 -6.10 -10.20
CA TRP A 280 2.93 -7.43 -10.79
C TRP A 280 4.34 -8.00 -10.68
N VAL A 281 4.56 -8.82 -9.63
CA VAL A 281 5.89 -9.17 -9.14
C VAL A 281 6.42 -10.50 -9.66
N SER A 282 5.54 -11.38 -10.15
CA SER A 282 5.88 -12.62 -10.86
C SER A 282 4.76 -13.01 -11.81
N LYS A 283 4.96 -14.05 -12.64
CA LYS A 283 3.98 -14.55 -13.62
C LYS A 283 2.57 -14.74 -13.07
N ASN A 284 2.44 -15.05 -11.78
CA ASN A 284 1.17 -15.34 -11.15
C ASN A 284 0.88 -14.54 -9.88
N THR A 285 1.74 -13.61 -9.45
CA THR A 285 1.57 -12.90 -8.18
C THR A 285 1.55 -11.39 -8.41
N ILE A 286 0.51 -10.74 -7.89
CA ILE A 286 0.35 -9.29 -7.84
C ILE A 286 0.29 -8.88 -6.37
N ALA A 287 1.09 -7.91 -5.96
CA ALA A 287 0.98 -7.25 -4.65
C ALA A 287 0.30 -5.90 -4.81
N TRP A 288 -0.61 -5.54 -3.92
CA TRP A 288 -1.39 -4.31 -4.04
C TRP A 288 -1.56 -3.66 -2.67
N ASP A 289 -1.29 -2.35 -2.62
CA ASP A 289 -1.49 -1.50 -1.44
C ASP A 289 -2.97 -1.17 -1.24
N VAL A 290 -3.67 -2.14 -0.67
CA VAL A 290 -5.10 -2.09 -0.33
C VAL A 290 -5.38 -2.89 0.93
N ASN A 291 -6.51 -2.59 1.57
CA ASN A 291 -7.06 -3.38 2.67
C ASN A 291 -8.46 -3.88 2.30
N LEU A 292 -8.51 -4.87 1.42
CA LEU A 292 -9.77 -5.47 0.99
C LEU A 292 -10.18 -6.61 1.91
N GLU A 293 -11.50 -6.75 2.09
CA GLU A 293 -12.09 -7.93 2.70
C GLU A 293 -11.88 -9.16 1.83
N ALA A 294 -11.78 -10.34 2.44
CA ALA A 294 -11.57 -11.59 1.71
C ALA A 294 -12.72 -11.93 0.73
N SER A 295 -13.90 -11.33 0.92
CA SER A 295 -15.05 -11.46 0.03
C SER A 295 -15.03 -10.51 -1.19
N ALA A 296 -14.06 -9.60 -1.29
CA ALA A 296 -13.95 -8.71 -2.43
C ALA A 296 -13.65 -9.49 -3.72
N ASP A 297 -14.33 -9.11 -4.80
CA ASP A 297 -14.12 -9.64 -6.13
C ASP A 297 -13.00 -8.85 -6.81
N VAL A 298 -11.81 -9.46 -6.88
CA VAL A 298 -10.61 -8.82 -7.40
C VAL A 298 -10.26 -9.40 -8.77
N ARG A 299 -10.03 -8.51 -9.74
CA ARG A 299 -9.73 -8.89 -11.13
C ARG A 299 -8.60 -8.06 -11.71
N LEU A 300 -7.80 -8.71 -12.55
CA LEU A 300 -6.87 -8.06 -13.48
C LEU A 300 -7.62 -7.81 -14.79
N PHE A 301 -7.71 -6.55 -15.20
CA PHE A 301 -8.28 -6.14 -16.48
C PHE A 301 -7.17 -5.83 -17.47
N TYR A 302 -7.39 -6.18 -18.74
CA TYR A 302 -6.52 -5.75 -19.83
C TYR A 302 -7.31 -5.47 -21.10
N ASP A 303 -6.85 -4.50 -21.90
CA ASP A 303 -7.46 -4.15 -23.17
C ASP A 303 -6.39 -3.90 -24.24
N PRO A 304 -6.37 -4.71 -25.31
CA PRO A 304 -5.37 -4.59 -26.36
C PRO A 304 -5.54 -3.34 -27.21
N GLU A 305 -6.61 -2.55 -27.07
CA GLU A 305 -6.78 -1.25 -27.72
C GLU A 305 -6.64 -0.07 -26.76
N GLY A 306 -6.45 -0.31 -25.46
CA GLY A 306 -6.25 0.74 -24.46
C GLY A 306 -7.53 1.49 -24.11
N ARG A 307 -8.67 0.79 -24.03
CA ARG A 307 -9.99 1.40 -23.84
C ARG A 307 -10.61 1.22 -22.45
N ILE A 308 -9.86 0.78 -21.45
CA ILE A 308 -10.34 0.69 -20.06
C ILE A 308 -10.47 2.09 -19.49
N THR A 309 -11.65 2.40 -18.96
CA THR A 309 -11.96 3.63 -18.24
C THR A 309 -12.47 3.33 -16.83
N LEU A 310 -12.31 4.28 -15.91
CA LEU A 310 -12.88 4.23 -14.58
C LEU A 310 -13.98 5.29 -14.48
N GLY A 311 -15.23 4.84 -14.29
CA GLY A 311 -16.40 5.70 -14.07
C GLY A 311 -16.92 5.60 -12.64
N GLU A 312 -18.04 6.28 -12.37
CA GLU A 312 -18.67 6.29 -11.02
C GLU A 312 -19.07 4.90 -10.52
N ASN A 313 -19.37 3.97 -11.43
CA ASN A 313 -19.78 2.60 -11.12
C ASN A 313 -18.63 1.58 -11.21
N GLY A 314 -17.38 2.04 -11.32
CA GLY A 314 -16.20 1.19 -11.46
C GLY A 314 -15.65 1.14 -12.89
N LEU A 315 -14.91 0.07 -13.21
CA LEU A 315 -14.27 -0.08 -14.51
C LEU A 315 -15.26 -0.42 -15.62
N GLU A 316 -15.01 0.14 -16.80
CA GLU A 316 -15.69 -0.18 -18.05
C GLU A 316 -14.67 -0.58 -19.13
N GLY A 317 -15.03 -1.56 -19.97
CA GLY A 317 -14.17 -2.06 -21.05
C GLY A 317 -13.19 -3.15 -20.63
N GLY A 318 -12.41 -3.63 -21.61
CA GLY A 318 -11.40 -4.67 -21.42
C GLY A 318 -11.92 -6.10 -21.19
N GLN A 319 -10.97 -7.02 -21.22
CA GLN A 319 -11.10 -8.40 -20.76
C GLN A 319 -10.66 -8.48 -19.30
N SER A 320 -11.03 -9.55 -18.59
CA SER A 320 -10.66 -9.70 -17.18
C SER A 320 -10.24 -11.13 -16.82
N ILE A 321 -9.27 -11.22 -15.91
CA ILE A 321 -8.77 -12.43 -15.27
C ILE A 321 -9.13 -12.35 -13.78
N PRO A 322 -9.87 -13.33 -13.24
CA PRO A 322 -10.15 -13.37 -11.82
C PRO A 322 -8.87 -13.62 -11.01
N LEU A 323 -8.73 -12.93 -9.89
CA LEU A 323 -7.61 -13.07 -8.98
C LEU A 323 -8.08 -13.66 -7.65
N ILE A 324 -7.24 -14.49 -7.05
CA ILE A 324 -7.51 -15.07 -5.73
C ILE A 324 -6.66 -14.36 -4.69
N PHE A 325 -7.28 -13.88 -3.62
CA PHE A 325 -6.55 -13.40 -2.45
C PHE A 325 -5.61 -14.49 -1.90
N SER A 326 -4.31 -14.18 -1.85
CA SER A 326 -3.25 -15.13 -1.49
C SER A 326 -2.62 -14.84 -0.13
N GLY A 327 -2.82 -13.65 0.44
CA GLY A 327 -2.31 -13.30 1.76
C GLY A 327 -2.14 -11.79 1.96
N LYS A 328 -1.72 -11.39 3.17
CA LYS A 328 -1.42 -9.99 3.53
C LYS A 328 0.07 -9.65 3.45
N SER A 329 0.87 -10.54 2.86
CA SER A 329 2.30 -10.38 2.69
C SER A 329 2.78 -11.15 1.45
N LEU A 330 3.98 -10.80 0.98
CA LEU A 330 4.60 -11.46 -0.17
C LEU A 330 5.10 -12.86 0.21
N PRO A 331 5.01 -13.83 -0.72
CA PRO A 331 5.72 -15.10 -0.57
C PRO A 331 7.22 -14.88 -0.27
N PRO A 332 7.85 -15.67 0.62
CA PRO A 332 9.22 -15.41 1.08
C PRO A 332 10.27 -15.29 -0.04
N GLN A 333 10.12 -16.03 -1.15
CA GLN A 333 11.05 -15.96 -2.29
C GLN A 333 10.93 -14.63 -3.03
N ILE A 334 9.71 -14.10 -3.17
CA ILE A 334 9.45 -12.81 -3.82
C ILE A 334 9.81 -11.66 -2.87
N ALA A 335 9.58 -11.84 -1.57
CA ALA A 335 9.95 -10.90 -0.51
C ALA A 335 11.44 -10.51 -0.52
N ILE A 336 12.33 -11.46 -0.81
CA ILE A 336 13.78 -11.21 -0.92
C ILE A 336 14.10 -10.26 -2.08
N LYS A 337 13.41 -10.40 -3.21
CA LYS A 337 13.59 -9.54 -4.38
C LYS A 337 12.94 -8.16 -4.20
N PHE A 338 11.80 -8.11 -3.51
CA PHE A 338 11.02 -6.88 -3.30
C PHE A 338 10.73 -6.61 -1.81
N PRO A 339 11.76 -6.36 -0.98
CA PRO A 339 11.57 -6.18 0.46
C PRO A 339 10.78 -4.90 0.81
N HIS A 340 10.77 -3.90 -0.08
CA HIS A 340 10.02 -2.66 0.10
C HIS A 340 8.50 -2.84 -0.10
N LEU A 341 8.07 -3.98 -0.63
CA LEU A 341 6.65 -4.32 -0.84
C LEU A 341 6.10 -5.22 0.27
N GLN A 342 6.85 -5.45 1.34
CA GLN A 342 6.37 -6.21 2.50
C GLN A 342 5.11 -5.60 3.10
N GLY A 343 4.20 -6.45 3.56
CA GLY A 343 2.92 -6.03 4.17
C GLY A 343 1.81 -5.68 3.19
N LEU A 344 2.06 -5.71 1.87
CA LEU A 344 1.00 -5.52 0.87
C LEU A 344 0.16 -6.81 0.72
N GLN A 345 -1.15 -6.63 0.47
CA GLN A 345 -2.01 -7.75 0.12
C GLN A 345 -1.57 -8.35 -1.22
N THR A 346 -1.59 -9.69 -1.31
CA THR A 346 -1.20 -10.41 -2.52
C THR A 346 -2.38 -11.13 -3.14
N PHE A 347 -2.36 -11.16 -4.46
CA PHE A 347 -3.39 -11.73 -5.32
C PHE A 347 -2.72 -12.64 -6.34
N ARG A 348 -3.33 -13.80 -6.58
CA ARG A 348 -2.80 -14.85 -7.44
C ARG A 348 -3.64 -15.02 -8.70
N ILE A 349 -2.98 -15.07 -9.85
CA ILE A 349 -3.55 -15.55 -11.11
C ILE A 349 -3.55 -17.08 -11.08
N LEU A 350 -4.70 -17.70 -11.37
CA LEU A 350 -4.79 -19.16 -11.47
C LEU A 350 -4.05 -19.69 -12.70
N ASP A 351 -3.55 -20.92 -12.60
CA ASP A 351 -2.75 -21.56 -13.64
C ASP A 351 -3.47 -21.61 -15.00
N GLU A 352 -4.80 -21.74 -15.00
CA GLU A 352 -5.62 -21.77 -16.23
C GLU A 352 -5.66 -20.44 -17.00
N TYR A 353 -5.27 -19.32 -16.36
CA TYR A 353 -5.22 -18.00 -16.98
C TYR A 353 -3.80 -17.54 -17.33
N LEU A 354 -2.76 -18.33 -17.02
CA LEU A 354 -1.37 -17.91 -17.24
C LEU A 354 -1.03 -17.69 -18.71
N ASP A 355 -1.70 -18.38 -19.63
CA ASP A 355 -1.50 -18.21 -21.08
C ASP A 355 -1.97 -16.82 -21.58
N GLN A 356 -2.77 -16.08 -20.80
CA GLN A 356 -3.23 -14.73 -21.15
C GLN A 356 -2.23 -13.64 -20.73
N VAL A 357 -1.29 -13.96 -19.83
CA VAL A 357 -0.36 -12.98 -19.25
C VAL A 357 0.50 -12.27 -20.31
N PRO A 358 1.08 -12.95 -21.32
CA PRO A 358 1.86 -12.27 -22.36
C PRO A 358 1.06 -11.27 -23.23
N GLU A 359 -0.25 -11.48 -23.41
CA GLU A 359 -1.13 -10.53 -24.10
C GLU A 359 -1.47 -9.34 -23.20
N ALA A 360 -1.81 -9.61 -21.94
CA ALA A 360 -2.08 -8.57 -20.95
C ALA A 360 -0.90 -7.60 -20.77
N LEU A 361 0.34 -8.11 -20.79
CA LEU A 361 1.55 -7.29 -20.64
C LEU A 361 1.87 -6.40 -21.85
N ARG A 362 1.26 -6.65 -23.02
CA ARG A 362 1.35 -5.81 -24.22
C ARG A 362 0.11 -4.92 -24.42
N SER A 363 -0.77 -4.90 -23.42
CA SER A 363 -2.06 -4.20 -23.42
C SER A 363 -2.05 -3.04 -22.41
N GLN A 364 -3.12 -2.25 -22.37
CA GLN A 364 -3.43 -1.50 -21.15
C GLN A 364 -3.78 -2.51 -20.06
N VAL A 365 -3.25 -2.34 -18.84
CA VAL A 365 -3.47 -3.26 -17.72
C VAL A 365 -3.83 -2.50 -16.44
N VAL A 366 -4.87 -2.97 -15.76
CA VAL A 366 -5.45 -2.37 -14.55
C VAL A 366 -5.87 -3.48 -13.60
N ILE A 367 -5.71 -3.30 -12.29
CA ILE A 367 -6.33 -4.16 -11.29
C ILE A 367 -7.49 -3.40 -10.65
N ALA A 368 -8.59 -4.10 -10.37
CA ALA A 368 -9.70 -3.53 -9.62
C ALA A 368 -10.35 -4.53 -8.68
N ALA A 369 -10.98 -3.99 -7.65
CA ALA A 369 -11.76 -4.69 -6.65
C ALA A 369 -13.18 -4.13 -6.55
N GLN A 370 -14.12 -5.02 -6.35
CA GLN A 370 -15.51 -4.69 -6.04
C GLN A 370 -15.96 -5.44 -4.78
N GLY A 371 -16.80 -4.78 -3.99
CA GLY A 371 -17.46 -5.40 -2.85
C GLY A 371 -18.52 -6.43 -3.29
N PRO A 372 -19.06 -7.23 -2.36
CA PRO A 372 -20.07 -8.25 -2.68
C PRO A 372 -21.36 -7.70 -3.31
N ASP A 373 -21.64 -6.41 -3.14
CA ASP A 373 -22.77 -5.67 -3.70
C ASP A 373 -22.46 -4.97 -5.04
N GLY A 374 -21.24 -5.15 -5.57
CA GLY A 374 -20.75 -4.51 -6.79
C GLY A 374 -20.17 -3.11 -6.59
N THR A 375 -20.11 -2.60 -5.36
CA THR A 375 -19.53 -1.28 -5.07
C THR A 375 -18.02 -1.29 -5.39
N PRO A 376 -17.47 -0.32 -6.15
CA PRO A 376 -16.04 -0.22 -6.37
C PRO A 376 -15.26 0.00 -5.07
N GLU A 377 -14.23 -0.82 -4.83
CA GLU A 377 -13.40 -0.74 -3.61
C GLU A 377 -11.93 -0.42 -3.89
N GLY A 378 -11.55 -0.34 -5.16
CA GLY A 378 -10.24 0.13 -5.59
C GLY A 378 -10.00 -0.18 -7.05
N ALA A 379 -9.29 0.69 -7.75
CA ALA A 379 -8.76 0.44 -9.09
C ALA A 379 -7.45 1.21 -9.27
N THR A 380 -6.44 0.55 -9.84
CA THR A 380 -5.15 1.19 -10.12
C THR A 380 -4.41 0.51 -11.26
N ALA A 381 -3.50 1.22 -11.90
CA ALA A 381 -2.57 0.60 -12.84
C ALA A 381 -1.52 -0.26 -12.12
N LEU A 382 -0.82 -1.10 -12.88
CA LEU A 382 0.21 -1.98 -12.33
C LEU A 382 1.61 -1.51 -12.71
N GLN A 383 2.54 -1.69 -11.77
CA GLN A 383 3.97 -1.69 -12.01
C GLN A 383 4.38 -3.12 -12.39
N ILE A 384 4.95 -3.29 -13.58
CA ILE A 384 5.22 -4.59 -14.19
C ILE A 384 6.70 -5.06 -14.28
N PRO A 385 7.74 -4.36 -13.78
CA PRO A 385 9.12 -4.87 -13.91
C PRO A 385 9.33 -6.30 -13.37
N GLY A 386 8.67 -6.65 -12.27
CA GLY A 386 8.85 -7.95 -11.63
C GLY A 386 8.38 -9.11 -12.49
N VAL A 387 7.20 -9.01 -13.08
CA VAL A 387 6.67 -10.03 -14.01
C VAL A 387 7.43 -10.07 -15.33
N LEU A 388 7.92 -8.92 -15.83
CA LEU A 388 8.77 -8.91 -17.02
C LEU A 388 10.08 -9.67 -16.79
N ASP A 389 10.70 -9.49 -15.62
CA ASP A 389 11.89 -10.25 -15.26
C ASP A 389 11.60 -11.75 -15.14
N ASP A 390 10.52 -12.11 -14.45
CA ASP A 390 10.14 -13.51 -14.20
C ASP A 390 9.84 -14.28 -15.49
N LEU A 391 9.31 -13.59 -16.51
CA LEU A 391 8.97 -14.20 -17.79
C LEU A 391 10.13 -14.20 -18.79
N TYR A 392 10.87 -13.09 -18.90
CA TYR A 392 11.73 -12.85 -20.05
C TYR A 392 13.22 -12.73 -19.70
N ALA A 393 13.59 -12.24 -18.52
CA ALA A 393 14.95 -11.75 -18.28
C ALA A 393 16.02 -12.86 -18.37
N THR A 394 15.75 -14.08 -17.88
CA THR A 394 16.72 -15.17 -17.97
C THR A 394 17.04 -15.52 -19.42
N ALA A 395 16.03 -15.76 -20.24
CA ALA A 395 16.24 -16.10 -21.65
C ALA A 395 16.82 -14.91 -22.44
N ALA A 396 16.34 -13.69 -22.18
CA ALA A 396 16.88 -12.49 -22.82
C ALA A 396 18.37 -12.24 -22.49
N SER A 397 18.83 -12.63 -21.29
CA SER A 397 20.21 -12.43 -20.86
C SER A 397 21.24 -13.32 -21.58
N GLU A 398 20.77 -14.33 -22.30
CA GLU A 398 21.61 -15.22 -23.11
C GLU A 398 21.81 -14.71 -24.55
N GLU A 399 21.09 -13.64 -24.94
CA GLU A 399 21.10 -13.07 -26.29
C GLU A 399 21.97 -11.80 -26.40
N THR A 400 22.57 -11.60 -27.57
CA THR A 400 23.31 -10.36 -27.89
C THR A 400 22.34 -9.26 -28.33
N LEU A 401 22.21 -8.18 -27.55
CA LEU A 401 21.41 -7.00 -27.88
C LEU A 401 22.23 -5.95 -28.67
N GLY A 402 21.52 -5.08 -29.40
CA GLY A 402 22.12 -4.10 -30.30
C GLY A 402 22.42 -4.68 -31.67
N VAL A 403 23.51 -4.20 -32.28
CA VAL A 403 23.95 -4.61 -33.62
C VAL A 403 25.02 -5.69 -33.48
N GLU A 404 24.76 -6.88 -34.04
CA GLU A 404 25.70 -7.97 -34.15
C GLU A 404 25.97 -8.29 -35.62
N PHE A 405 27.24 -8.45 -36.00
CA PHE A 405 27.61 -8.87 -37.35
C PHE A 405 27.95 -10.36 -37.37
N VAL A 406 27.29 -11.10 -38.26
CA VAL A 406 27.62 -12.50 -38.58
C VAL A 406 27.87 -12.58 -40.07
N ASP A 407 29.08 -13.01 -40.47
CA ASP A 407 29.51 -13.06 -41.88
C ASP A 407 29.23 -11.74 -42.65
N GLU A 408 29.59 -10.60 -42.03
CA GLU A 408 29.38 -9.22 -42.52
C GLU A 408 27.90 -8.75 -42.61
N ILE A 409 26.95 -9.59 -42.19
CA ILE A 409 25.51 -9.24 -42.19
C ILE A 409 25.11 -8.78 -40.79
N PRO A 410 24.57 -7.56 -40.63
CA PRO A 410 24.09 -7.07 -39.35
C PRO A 410 22.74 -7.71 -38.98
N THR A 411 22.62 -8.17 -37.75
CA THR A 411 21.36 -8.48 -37.08
C THR A 411 21.17 -7.48 -35.94
N LEU A 412 20.00 -6.86 -35.88
CA LEU A 412 19.64 -5.88 -34.87
C LEU A 412 18.64 -6.50 -33.90
N ARG A 413 18.89 -6.38 -32.61
CA ARG A 413 18.05 -6.93 -31.54
C ARG A 413 17.78 -5.90 -30.45
N VAL A 414 16.52 -5.71 -30.10
CA VAL A 414 16.11 -4.80 -29.01
C VAL A 414 15.10 -5.48 -28.10
N TRP A 415 15.32 -5.40 -26.79
CA TRP A 415 14.41 -5.94 -25.79
C TRP A 415 13.24 -4.98 -25.56
N ALA A 416 12.04 -5.38 -25.97
CA ALA A 416 10.82 -4.58 -25.83
C ALA A 416 9.58 -5.49 -25.62
N PRO A 417 9.53 -6.22 -24.49
CA PRO A 417 8.53 -7.27 -24.26
C PRO A 417 7.09 -6.77 -24.16
N THR A 418 6.89 -5.48 -23.85
CA THR A 418 5.58 -4.83 -23.74
C THR A 418 5.13 -4.16 -25.02
N ALA A 419 5.99 -4.09 -26.05
CA ALA A 419 5.62 -3.49 -27.32
C ALA A 419 4.60 -4.34 -28.06
N LYS A 420 3.65 -3.69 -28.72
CA LYS A 420 2.76 -4.33 -29.69
C LYS A 420 3.47 -4.63 -30.99
N SER A 421 4.25 -3.67 -31.45
CA SER A 421 5.01 -3.77 -32.68
C SER A 421 6.31 -2.98 -32.57
N VAL A 422 7.34 -3.48 -33.24
CA VAL A 422 8.60 -2.76 -33.44
C VAL A 422 8.94 -2.80 -34.92
N LYS A 423 9.30 -1.63 -35.46
CA LYS A 423 9.86 -1.51 -36.81
C LYS A 423 11.23 -0.86 -36.74
N LEU A 424 12.13 -1.29 -37.60
CA LEU A 424 13.37 -0.58 -37.90
C LEU A 424 13.08 0.52 -38.94
N LEU A 425 13.45 1.75 -38.62
CA LEU A 425 13.48 2.85 -39.58
C LEU A 425 14.92 3.05 -40.04
N LEU A 426 15.25 2.55 -41.24
CA LEU A 426 16.60 2.56 -41.80
C LEU A 426 16.80 3.77 -42.71
N TYR A 427 17.83 4.56 -42.43
CA TYR A 427 18.20 5.77 -43.15
C TYR A 427 19.54 5.57 -43.86
N GLY A 428 19.57 5.84 -45.17
CA GLY A 428 20.78 5.65 -45.97
C GLY A 428 21.98 6.51 -45.53
N ASN A 429 21.78 7.62 -44.80
CA ASN A 429 22.87 8.39 -44.19
C ASN A 429 22.40 9.23 -42.98
N SER A 430 23.32 10.01 -42.42
CA SER A 430 23.12 10.77 -41.19
C SER A 430 22.13 11.94 -41.29
N THR A 431 21.77 12.37 -42.51
CA THR A 431 20.96 13.58 -42.75
C THR A 431 19.69 13.33 -43.58
N THR A 432 19.52 12.18 -44.22
CA THR A 432 18.31 11.87 -44.99
C THR A 432 17.07 11.85 -44.12
N SER A 433 15.96 12.43 -44.59
CA SER A 433 14.69 12.41 -43.86
C SER A 433 13.87 11.14 -44.13
N GLU A 434 14.02 10.54 -45.30
CA GLU A 434 13.32 9.32 -45.70
C GLU A 434 13.98 8.10 -45.07
N ALA A 435 13.15 7.20 -44.54
CA ALA A 435 13.56 5.92 -43.97
C ALA A 435 12.82 4.79 -44.68
N GLU A 436 13.51 3.67 -44.89
CA GLU A 436 12.86 2.39 -45.15
C GLU A 436 12.31 1.85 -43.82
N SER A 437 11.04 1.42 -43.81
CA SER A 437 10.39 0.89 -42.61
C SER A 437 10.29 -0.63 -42.72
N ILE A 438 10.93 -1.32 -41.80
CA ILE A 438 11.10 -2.78 -41.84
C ILE A 438 10.51 -3.37 -40.55
N PRO A 439 9.50 -4.24 -40.62
CA PRO A 439 8.95 -4.87 -39.42
C PRO A 439 9.99 -5.81 -38.79
N MET A 440 10.06 -5.81 -37.46
CA MET A 440 10.90 -6.74 -36.69
C MET A 440 10.07 -7.94 -36.22
N GLU A 441 10.74 -9.07 -36.00
CA GLU A 441 10.12 -10.30 -35.52
C GLU A 441 10.24 -10.40 -33.99
N PHE A 442 9.13 -10.72 -33.32
CA PHE A 442 9.08 -10.88 -31.86
C PHE A 442 9.34 -12.32 -31.44
N ASP A 443 10.29 -12.52 -30.53
CA ASP A 443 10.51 -13.79 -29.84
C ASP A 443 9.74 -13.80 -28.51
N ALA A 444 8.73 -14.67 -28.41
CA ALA A 444 7.88 -14.78 -27.23
C ALA A 444 8.60 -15.35 -25.99
N THR A 445 9.76 -15.99 -26.14
CA THR A 445 10.55 -16.56 -25.04
C THR A 445 11.39 -15.48 -24.37
N THR A 446 11.98 -14.60 -25.16
CA THR A 446 12.94 -13.58 -24.69
C THR A 446 12.33 -12.19 -24.59
N GLY A 447 11.22 -11.93 -25.27
CA GLY A 447 10.64 -10.59 -25.39
C GLY A 447 11.43 -9.66 -26.31
N ILE A 448 12.37 -10.21 -27.08
CA ILE A 448 13.25 -9.47 -27.99
C ILE A 448 12.59 -9.34 -29.36
N TRP A 449 12.73 -8.16 -29.96
CA TRP A 449 12.43 -7.92 -31.36
C TRP A 449 13.72 -7.97 -32.15
N SER A 450 13.70 -8.63 -33.32
CA SER A 450 14.90 -8.79 -34.15
C SER A 450 14.65 -8.59 -35.64
N VAL A 451 15.69 -8.16 -36.36
CA VAL A 451 15.71 -8.12 -37.83
C VAL A 451 17.12 -8.37 -38.33
N THR A 452 17.26 -9.26 -39.30
CA THR A 452 18.51 -9.49 -40.02
C THR A 452 18.50 -8.71 -41.33
N GLY A 453 19.52 -7.88 -41.52
CA GLY A 453 19.64 -6.98 -42.65
C GLY A 453 20.42 -7.56 -43.82
N GLN A 454 21.03 -6.65 -44.58
CA GLN A 454 21.95 -6.93 -45.67
C GLN A 454 23.33 -6.32 -45.35
N ALA A 455 24.39 -6.85 -45.96
CA ALA A 455 25.75 -6.38 -45.68
C ALA A 455 25.97 -4.87 -45.97
N ASP A 456 25.21 -4.30 -46.89
CA ASP A 456 25.24 -2.87 -47.25
C ASP A 456 24.52 -1.95 -46.26
N TRP A 457 23.89 -2.51 -45.21
CA TRP A 457 23.38 -1.73 -44.09
C TRP A 457 24.51 -1.18 -43.21
N LYS A 458 25.73 -1.72 -43.34
CA LYS A 458 26.90 -1.19 -42.63
C LYS A 458 27.07 0.31 -42.91
N ASN A 459 27.27 1.07 -41.85
CA ASN A 459 27.36 2.53 -41.81
C ASN A 459 26.06 3.32 -42.04
N GLN A 460 24.93 2.66 -42.27
CA GLN A 460 23.61 3.31 -42.31
C GLN A 460 23.13 3.68 -40.90
N PHE A 461 22.10 4.53 -40.83
CA PHE A 461 21.57 5.06 -39.59
C PHE A 461 20.17 4.51 -39.33
N TYR A 462 19.75 4.43 -38.08
CA TYR A 462 18.44 3.89 -37.76
C TYR A 462 17.82 4.46 -36.48
N LEU A 463 16.52 4.23 -36.38
CA LEU A 463 15.70 4.35 -35.17
C LEU A 463 14.80 3.12 -35.07
N TYR A 464 14.36 2.78 -33.88
CA TYR A 464 13.21 1.89 -33.69
C TYR A 464 11.93 2.73 -33.61
N ASP A 465 10.90 2.34 -34.34
CA ASP A 465 9.52 2.78 -34.16
C ASP A 465 8.79 1.74 -33.30
N VAL A 466 8.57 2.08 -32.03
CA VAL A 466 8.01 1.19 -31.01
C VAL A 466 6.58 1.60 -30.70
N GLU A 467 5.62 0.75 -31.03
CA GLU A 467 4.22 0.90 -30.63
C GLU A 467 4.00 0.29 -29.25
N VAL A 468 3.68 1.11 -28.25
CA VAL A 468 3.53 0.66 -26.85
C VAL A 468 2.50 1.50 -26.11
N PHE A 469 1.79 0.89 -25.15
CA PHE A 469 0.87 1.61 -24.29
C PHE A 469 1.63 2.47 -23.29
N ILE A 470 1.34 3.77 -23.25
CA ILE A 470 1.91 4.70 -22.27
C ILE A 470 0.82 5.16 -21.33
N ARG A 471 0.82 4.59 -20.11
CA ARG A 471 -0.19 4.88 -19.06
C ARG A 471 -0.46 6.37 -18.86
N GLN A 472 0.59 7.19 -18.78
CA GLN A 472 0.44 8.64 -18.56
C GLN A 472 -0.27 9.36 -19.70
N GLN A 473 -0.29 8.78 -20.91
CA GLN A 473 -1.03 9.29 -22.06
C GLN A 473 -2.38 8.58 -22.24
N GLY A 474 -2.58 7.42 -21.58
CA GLY A 474 -3.81 6.65 -21.65
C GLY A 474 -4.04 5.97 -23.00
N GLU A 475 -3.02 5.88 -23.85
CA GLU A 475 -3.15 5.37 -25.21
C GLU A 475 -1.88 4.66 -25.69
N PHE A 476 -2.01 3.96 -26.82
CA PHE A 476 -0.87 3.45 -27.58
C PHE A 476 -0.22 4.57 -28.36
N VAL A 477 1.10 4.66 -28.27
CA VAL A 477 1.88 5.67 -28.99
C VAL A 477 2.99 5.01 -29.78
N HIS A 478 3.44 5.71 -30.82
CA HIS A 478 4.63 5.38 -31.59
C HIS A 478 5.82 6.19 -31.07
N ASN A 479 6.77 5.52 -30.42
CA ASN A 479 8.00 6.14 -29.96
C ASN A 479 9.13 5.87 -30.95
N LEU A 480 9.68 6.94 -31.52
CA LEU A 480 10.91 6.86 -32.31
C LEU A 480 12.11 6.99 -31.38
N VAL A 481 12.86 5.90 -31.20
CA VAL A 481 13.95 5.82 -30.22
C VAL A 481 15.24 5.34 -30.86
N THR A 482 16.36 5.87 -30.36
CA THR A 482 17.68 5.30 -30.63
C THR A 482 17.84 3.97 -29.91
N ASP A 483 18.76 3.15 -30.39
CA ASP A 483 19.10 1.89 -29.76
C ASP A 483 19.81 2.15 -28.41
N PRO A 484 19.32 1.62 -27.27
CA PRO A 484 20.05 1.70 -26.00
C PRO A 484 21.43 1.03 -26.05
N TYR A 485 21.67 0.14 -27.02
CA TYR A 485 22.94 -0.56 -27.30
C TYR A 485 23.71 0.07 -28.47
N SER A 486 23.47 1.35 -28.79
CA SER A 486 24.18 2.06 -29.86
C SER A 486 25.69 2.11 -29.61
N PHE A 487 26.48 1.70 -30.60
CA PHE A 487 27.95 1.87 -30.60
C PHE A 487 28.42 3.14 -31.32
N SER A 488 27.61 3.70 -32.22
CA SER A 488 27.87 4.97 -32.91
C SER A 488 26.55 5.71 -33.17
N LEU A 489 26.66 7.03 -33.37
CA LEU A 489 25.53 7.97 -33.42
C LEU A 489 25.78 9.03 -34.49
N ASN A 490 24.70 9.62 -35.02
CA ASN A 490 24.83 10.88 -35.77
C ASN A 490 25.06 12.08 -34.82
N THR A 491 25.28 13.26 -35.39
CA THR A 491 25.42 14.50 -34.62
C THR A 491 24.23 14.69 -33.68
N ASN A 492 24.54 14.95 -32.40
CA ASN A 492 23.58 15.10 -31.29
C ASN A 492 22.79 13.83 -30.92
N GLY A 493 23.17 12.64 -31.41
CA GLY A 493 22.56 11.39 -30.98
C GLY A 493 21.10 11.23 -31.37
N THR A 494 20.68 11.86 -32.47
CA THR A 494 19.30 11.79 -32.96
C THR A 494 19.00 10.49 -33.71
N ARG A 495 20.02 9.71 -34.08
CA ARG A 495 19.94 8.38 -34.69
C ARG A 495 21.12 7.51 -34.29
N SER A 496 20.87 6.22 -34.19
CA SER A 496 21.88 5.17 -34.07
C SER A 496 22.53 4.89 -35.40
N GLN A 497 23.76 4.38 -35.41
CA GLN A 497 24.45 3.94 -36.61
C GLN A 497 24.79 2.45 -36.51
N ILE A 498 24.58 1.73 -37.60
CA ILE A 498 25.00 0.34 -37.76
C ILE A 498 26.51 0.35 -38.02
N VAL A 499 27.31 0.03 -37.00
CA VAL A 499 28.78 0.06 -37.07
C VAL A 499 29.37 -1.23 -36.55
N ASP A 500 30.42 -1.71 -37.21
CA ASP A 500 31.27 -2.79 -36.71
C ASP A 500 32.52 -2.18 -36.10
N LEU A 501 32.65 -2.22 -34.77
CA LEU A 501 33.80 -1.66 -34.07
C LEU A 501 35.11 -2.42 -34.34
N ASN A 502 35.04 -3.63 -34.90
CA ASN A 502 36.22 -4.38 -35.32
C ASN A 502 36.68 -4.03 -36.74
N ASP A 503 35.99 -3.12 -37.43
CA ASP A 503 36.41 -2.66 -38.75
C ASP A 503 37.81 -2.02 -38.67
N PRO A 504 38.82 -2.54 -39.38
CA PRO A 504 40.18 -1.98 -39.35
C PRO A 504 40.25 -0.50 -39.74
N ALA A 505 39.28 0.03 -40.48
CA ALA A 505 39.21 1.45 -40.82
C ALA A 505 38.91 2.36 -39.62
N LEU A 506 38.39 1.81 -38.51
CA LEU A 506 38.10 2.54 -37.27
C LEU A 506 39.24 2.46 -36.25
N LEU A 507 40.25 1.62 -36.51
CA LEU A 507 41.34 1.37 -35.57
C LEU A 507 42.57 2.21 -35.95
N PRO A 508 43.20 2.94 -35.01
CA PRO A 508 44.47 3.60 -35.27
C PRO A 508 45.57 2.56 -35.50
N GLU A 509 46.66 2.99 -36.15
CA GLU A 509 47.84 2.13 -36.31
C GLU A 509 48.31 1.60 -34.95
N ASN A 510 48.64 0.30 -34.90
CA ASN A 510 49.11 -0.42 -33.70
C ASN A 510 48.07 -0.62 -32.58
N TRP A 511 46.77 -0.37 -32.81
CA TRP A 511 45.69 -0.57 -31.82
C TRP A 511 45.78 -1.93 -31.11
N ASP A 512 45.79 -3.02 -31.86
CA ASP A 512 45.81 -4.39 -31.31
C ASP A 512 47.11 -4.75 -30.57
N SER A 513 48.18 -3.99 -30.79
CA SER A 513 49.49 -4.20 -30.16
C SER A 513 49.76 -3.24 -29.00
N THR A 514 48.85 -2.32 -28.72
CA THR A 514 49.04 -1.31 -27.67
C THR A 514 48.91 -1.94 -26.29
N ALA A 515 49.99 -1.91 -25.51
CA ALA A 515 50.02 -2.43 -24.14
C ALA A 515 49.84 -1.31 -23.11
N LYS A 516 49.05 -1.58 -22.06
CA LYS A 516 48.92 -0.68 -20.91
C LYS A 516 50.25 -0.64 -20.12
N PRO A 517 50.67 0.52 -19.58
CA PRO A 517 51.83 0.59 -18.70
C PRO A 517 51.72 -0.33 -17.49
N GLU A 518 52.86 -0.84 -17.01
CA GLU A 518 52.90 -1.70 -15.83
C GLU A 518 52.47 -0.95 -14.57
N LEU A 519 51.67 -1.60 -13.74
CA LEU A 519 51.24 -1.13 -12.43
C LEU A 519 51.49 -2.25 -11.42
N ALA A 520 52.49 -2.09 -10.55
CA ALA A 520 52.93 -3.14 -9.65
C ALA A 520 51.91 -3.44 -8.54
N ALA A 521 51.25 -2.40 -8.00
CA ALA A 521 50.15 -2.54 -7.04
C ALA A 521 49.07 -1.46 -7.23
N PHE A 522 47.82 -1.75 -6.82
CA PHE A 522 46.75 -0.75 -6.82
C PHE A 522 47.03 0.47 -5.93
N THR A 523 47.91 0.33 -4.94
CA THR A 523 48.37 1.45 -4.09
C THR A 523 49.31 2.42 -4.80
N ASP A 524 49.85 2.03 -5.96
CA ASP A 524 50.74 2.87 -6.77
C ASP A 524 49.95 3.79 -7.73
N ILE A 525 48.62 3.67 -7.74
CA ILE A 525 47.73 4.49 -8.56
C ILE A 525 47.83 5.96 -8.10
N VAL A 526 48.20 6.84 -9.02
CA VAL A 526 48.05 8.29 -8.88
C VAL A 526 47.01 8.76 -9.89
N LEU A 527 45.87 9.26 -9.40
CA LEU A 527 44.78 9.72 -10.24
C LEU A 527 44.89 11.22 -10.51
N TYR A 528 44.62 11.60 -11.76
CA TYR A 528 44.40 12.99 -12.16
C TYR A 528 43.01 13.10 -12.80
N GLU A 529 42.08 13.73 -12.09
CA GLU A 529 40.73 13.99 -12.61
C GLU A 529 40.79 15.20 -13.55
N LEU A 530 40.35 15.01 -14.79
CA LEU A 530 40.41 16.01 -15.85
C LEU A 530 39.12 15.99 -16.67
N HIS A 531 38.71 17.17 -17.13
CA HIS A 531 37.67 17.34 -18.14
C HIS A 531 38.30 17.72 -19.49
N LEU A 532 37.82 17.14 -20.60
CA LEU A 532 38.42 17.34 -21.93
C LEU A 532 38.30 18.78 -22.49
N ARG A 533 37.26 19.52 -22.09
CA ARG A 533 36.94 20.87 -22.62
C ARG A 533 37.98 21.93 -22.30
#